data_AF-A9A4G5-F1
#
_entry.id   AF-A9A4G5-F1
#
_cell.length_a   1.000
_cell.length_b   1.000
_cell.length_c   1.000
_cell.angle_alpha   90.00
_cell.angle_beta   90.00
_cell.angle_gamma   90.00
#
_symmetry.space_group_name_H-M   'P 1'
#
loop_
_entity.id
_entity.type
_entity.pdbx_description
1 polymer ?
#
loop_
_entity_poly.entity_id
_entity_poly.type
_entity_poly.pdbx_seq_one_letter_code
_entity_poly.pdbx_strand_id
1 'polypeptide(L)' 'MDVKEEDKSEESKRNHIKYYRSLAKTISDIREEEKQEQNPVIKNHLEKRIEAMEKDKIRIKEMFPDITDE' A
#
# COMPACT_ATOMS: atom_id res chain seq x y z
N MET A 1 20.29 13.82 -7.14
CA MET A 1 19.26 12.86 -6.67
C MET A 1 20.02 11.65 -6.18
N ASP A 2 20.20 11.51 -4.87
CA ASP A 2 20.68 10.25 -4.30
C ASP A 2 19.62 9.18 -4.59
N VAL A 3 19.86 8.40 -5.64
CA VAL A 3 19.10 7.18 -5.89
C VAL A 3 19.51 6.24 -4.77
N LYS A 4 18.75 6.25 -3.67
CA LYS A 4 18.88 5.23 -2.63
C LYS A 4 18.65 3.90 -3.32
N GLU A 5 19.69 3.06 -3.40
CA GLU A 5 19.55 1.69 -3.86
C GLU A 5 18.46 1.03 -3.00
N GLU A 6 17.40 0.58 -3.64
CA GLU A 6 16.34 -0.17 -2.96
C GLU A 6 16.95 -1.48 -2.47
N ASP A 7 16.98 -1.65 -1.15
CA ASP A 7 17.50 -2.85 -0.51
C ASP A 7 16.61 -4.05 -0.88
N LYS A 8 17.17 -4.97 -1.68
CA LYS A 8 16.51 -6.20 -2.13
C LYS A 8 16.93 -7.44 -1.34
N SER A 9 17.55 -7.26 -0.17
CA SER A 9 17.92 -8.37 0.71
C SER A 9 16.70 -9.22 1.10
N GLU A 10 16.95 -10.47 1.49
CA GLU A 10 15.90 -11.39 1.95
C GLU A 10 15.15 -10.88 3.20
N GLU A 11 15.83 -10.11 4.06
CA GLU A 11 15.20 -9.47 5.22
C GLU A 11 14.27 -8.32 4.80
N SER A 12 14.74 -7.48 3.86
CA SER A 12 13.93 -6.44 3.24
C SER A 12 12.69 -7.05 2.55
N LYS A 13 12.87 -8.12 1.79
CA LYS A 13 11.77 -8.88 1.14
C LYS A 13 10.71 -9.30 2.15
N ARG A 14 11.09 -9.91 3.28
CA ARG A 14 10.13 -10.32 4.34
C ARG A 14 9.35 -9.15 4.92
N ASN A 15 10.02 -8.03 5.18
CA ASN A 15 9.38 -6.82 5.69
C ASN A 15 8.41 -6.22 4.67
N HIS A 16 8.80 -6.16 3.40
CA HIS A 16 7.94 -5.70 2.31
C HIS A 16 6.73 -6.62 2.08
N ILE A 17 6.88 -7.95 2.17
CA ILE A 17 5.76 -8.91 2.11
C ILE A 17 4.77 -8.63 3.25
N LYS A 18 5.28 -8.49 4.49
CA LYS A 18 4.43 -8.22 5.66
C LYS A 18 3.69 -6.89 5.50
N TYR A 19 4.39 -5.85 5.06
CA TYR A 19 3.80 -4.54 4.78
C TYR A 19 2.75 -4.62 3.66
N TYR A 20 3.05 -5.29 2.55
CA TYR A 20 2.13 -5.51 1.43
C TYR A 20 0.81 -6.16 1.86
N ARG A 21 0.88 -7.20 2.68
CA ARG A 21 -0.32 -7.85 3.25
C ARG A 21 -1.09 -6.91 4.17
N SER A 22 -0.38 -6.13 4.99
CA SER A 22 -1.00 -5.14 5.86
C SER A 22 -1.70 -4.01 5.09
N LEU A 23 -1.14 -3.59 3.93
CA LEU A 23 -1.73 -2.57 3.07
C LEU A 23 -3.11 -2.99 2.56
N ALA A 24 -3.29 -4.27 2.18
CA ALA A 24 -4.58 -4.76 1.71
C ALA A 24 -5.69 -4.60 2.77
N LYS A 25 -5.37 -4.94 4.03
CA LYS A 25 -6.29 -4.75 5.16
C LYS A 25 -6.59 -3.28 5.39
N THR A 26 -5.55 -2.45 5.51
CA THR A 26 -5.70 -1.01 5.74
C THR A 26 -6.50 -0.32 4.63
N ILE A 27 -6.28 -0.69 3.35
CA ILE A 27 -7.07 -0.16 2.23
C ILE A 27 -8.54 -0.56 2.38
N SER A 28 -8.83 -1.81 2.76
CA SER A 28 -10.20 -2.27 2.99
C SER A 28 -10.89 -1.49 4.10
N ASP A 29 -10.19 -1.30 5.24
CA ASP A 29 -10.71 -0.54 6.39
C ASP A 29 -11.01 0.92 5.99
N ILE A 30 -10.09 1.58 5.27
CA ILE A 30 -10.29 2.96 4.77
C ILE A 30 -11.45 3.04 3.77
N ARG A 31 -11.63 2.05 2.89
CA ARG A 31 -12.78 2.01 1.97
C ARG A 31 -14.10 1.85 2.70
N GLU A 32 -14.11 1.18 3.86
CA GLU A 32 -15.31 1.08 4.69
C GLU A 32 -15.60 2.42 5.40
N GLU A 33 -14.56 3.08 5.95
CA GLU A 33 -14.66 4.44 6.50
C GLU A 33 -15.20 5.43 5.46
N GLU A 34 -14.66 5.40 4.23
CA GLU A 34 -15.05 6.27 3.13
C GLU A 34 -16.53 6.12 2.74
N LYS A 35 -17.07 4.89 2.80
CA LYS A 35 -18.49 4.62 2.53
C LYS A 35 -19.42 5.24 3.57
N GLN A 36 -18.98 5.29 4.82
CA GLN A 36 -19.76 5.84 5.94
C GLN A 36 -19.64 7.37 6.04
N GLU A 37 -18.58 7.94 5.47
CA GLU A 37 -18.37 9.38 5.45
C GLU A 37 -19.41 10.10 4.57
N GLN A 38 -19.82 11.31 4.97
CA GLN A 38 -20.72 12.17 4.19
C GLN A 38 -20.02 13.46 3.74
N ASN A 39 -18.93 13.85 4.40
CA ASN A 39 -18.15 15.02 4.07
C ASN A 39 -17.30 14.76 2.81
N PRO A 40 -17.53 15.49 1.70
CA PRO A 40 -16.82 15.28 0.44
C PRO A 40 -15.32 15.59 0.52
N VAL A 41 -14.91 16.50 1.42
CA VAL A 41 -13.49 16.82 1.62
C VAL A 41 -12.77 15.64 2.28
N ILE A 42 -13.40 15.01 3.26
CA ILE A 42 -12.85 13.84 3.95
C ILE A 42 -12.82 12.64 3.00
N LYS A 43 -13.88 12.40 2.21
CA LYS A 43 -13.88 11.35 1.18
C LYS A 43 -12.70 11.49 0.22
N ASN A 44 -12.51 12.67 -0.36
CA ASN A 44 -11.40 12.93 -1.28
C ASN A 44 -10.03 12.73 -0.60
N HIS A 45 -9.91 12.98 0.70
CA HIS A 45 -8.70 12.68 1.44
C HIS A 45 -8.47 11.17 1.61
N LEU A 46 -9.53 10.41 1.94
CA LEU A 46 -9.47 8.96 2.07
C LEU A 46 -9.16 8.28 0.73
N GLU A 47 -9.77 8.73 -0.36
CA GLU A 47 -9.50 8.26 -1.72
C GLU A 47 -8.03 8.46 -2.10
N LYS A 48 -7.45 9.64 -1.86
CA LYS A 48 -6.02 9.90 -2.10
C LYS A 48 -5.10 9.01 -1.27
N ARG A 49 -5.49 8.68 -0.04
CA ARG A 49 -4.74 7.72 0.80
C ARG A 49 -4.79 6.32 0.21
N ILE A 50 -5.95 5.88 -0.25
CA ILE A 50 -6.12 4.58 -0.95
C ILE A 50 -5.24 4.55 -2.20
N GLU A 51 -5.28 5.57 -3.06
CA GLU A 51 -4.48 5.63 -4.28
C GLU A 51 -2.97 5.54 -3.99
N ALA A 52 -2.49 6.25 -2.97
CA ALA A 52 -1.08 6.21 -2.58
C ALA A 52 -0.67 4.80 -2.11
N MET A 53 -1.51 4.14 -1.31
CA MET A 53 -1.27 2.77 -0.83
C MET A 53 -1.32 1.74 -1.96
N GLU A 54 -2.21 1.91 -2.95
CA GLU A 54 -2.28 1.03 -4.12
C GLU A 54 -1.02 1.18 -5.00
N LYS A 55 -0.51 2.41 -5.19
CA LYS A 55 0.77 2.65 -5.87
C LYS A 55 1.93 1.98 -5.14
N ASP A 56 1.96 2.04 -3.80
CA ASP A 56 2.95 1.33 -2.99
C ASP A 56 2.84 -0.20 -3.16
N LYS A 57 1.62 -0.77 -3.17
CA LYS A 57 1.43 -2.21 -3.47
C LYS A 57 2.01 -2.57 -4.85
N ILE A 58 1.74 -1.76 -5.87
CA ILE A 58 2.28 -1.99 -7.23
C ILE A 58 3.80 -1.96 -7.20
N ARG A 59 4.42 -0.94 -6.60
CA ARG A 59 5.88 -0.81 -6.50
C ARG A 59 6.51 -2.01 -5.80
N ILE A 60 5.93 -2.48 -4.70
CA ILE A 60 6.42 -3.66 -3.97
C ILE A 60 6.31 -4.93 -4.83
N LYS A 61 5.23 -5.07 -5.60
CA LYS A 61 5.05 -6.20 -6.52
C LYS A 61 6.03 -6.16 -7.69
N GLU A 62 6.37 -4.97 -8.19
CA GLU A 62 7.41 -4.79 -9.21
C GLU A 62 8.80 -5.13 -8.68
N MET A 63 9.09 -4.80 -7.41
CA MET A 63 10.34 -5.17 -6.75
C MET A 63 10.43 -6.67 -6.43
N PHE A 64 9.30 -7.28 -6.03
CA PHE A 64 9.21 -8.67 -5.58
C PHE A 64 8.04 -9.37 -6.27
N PRO A 65 8.20 -9.82 -7.54
CA PRO A 65 7.11 -10.41 -8.32
C PRO A 65 6.59 -11.73 -7.76
N ASP A 66 7.35 -12.40 -6.89
CA ASP A 66 6.95 -13.62 -6.20
C ASP A 66 5.93 -13.37 -5.06
N ILE A 67 5.60 -12.11 -4.74
CA ILE A 67 4.55 -11.79 -3.77
C ILE A 67 3.20 -12.26 -4.31
N THR A 68 2.62 -13.24 -3.63
CA THR A 68 1.23 -13.66 -3.80
C THR A 68 0.33 -12.91 -2.80
N ASP A 69 -0.80 -12.39 -3.29
CA ASP A 69 -1.95 -12.00 -2.45
C ASP A 69 -2.59 -13.30 -1.94
N GLU A 70 -1.94 -13.96 -0.98
CA GLU A 70 -2.44 -15.14 -0.28
C GLU A 70 -3.21 -14.76 0.99
#